data_AF-A0A3B1K0Z1-F1
#
_entry.id   AF-A0A3B1K0Z1-F1
#
_cell.length_a   1.000
_cell.length_b   1.000
_cell.length_c   1.000
_cell.angle_alpha   90.00
_cell.angle_beta   90.00
_cell.angle_gamma   90.00
#
_symmetry.space_group_name_H-M   'P 1'
#
loop_
_entity.id
_entity.type
_entity.pdbx_description
1 polymer ?
#
loop_
_entity_poly.entity_id
_entity_poly.type
_entity_poly.pdbx_seq_one_letter_code
_entity_poly.pdbx_strand_id
1 'polypeptide(L)'
;MFPLVAQERDFPLNIFITRILGLLQFWQNQEPKEKKLLEFIAVRVQDPRVVNEGSWNSYVDFKIFLHTNSKAFTAKTSCVRRRYSEFVWLKRKLQKNAGLVPVPDLPGKSVFAFNNTDFIEKRRKGLQNFLDKVVHMTVCLSDSQLHLFLQTQLPVGHIEDCVQGHTPFSVTDAILTYASSNRGWAQEEEDGEIDTESKIQCNVIHVDEDSFHC
;
A
#
# COMPACT_ATOMS: atom_id res chain seq x y z
N MET A 1 49.93 -49.32 -62.20
CA MET A 1 48.95 -49.63 -61.14
C MET A 1 48.88 -48.39 -60.26
N PHE A 2 47.78 -47.65 -60.35
CA PHE A 2 47.65 -46.26 -59.86
C PHE A 2 47.57 -46.18 -58.33
N PRO A 3 48.16 -45.15 -57.68
CA PRO A 3 47.97 -44.91 -56.26
C PRO A 3 46.75 -44.03 -55.97
N LEU A 4 46.21 -44.24 -54.78
CA LEU A 4 45.10 -43.55 -54.14
C LEU A 4 45.52 -42.12 -53.74
N VAL A 5 44.72 -41.10 -54.09
CA VAL A 5 44.81 -39.75 -53.50
C VAL A 5 43.45 -39.41 -52.90
N ALA A 6 43.40 -39.30 -51.57
CA ALA A 6 42.24 -38.78 -50.86
C ALA A 6 42.27 -37.25 -50.92
N GLN A 7 41.17 -36.66 -51.37
CA GLN A 7 40.98 -35.21 -51.44
C GLN A 7 40.27 -34.73 -50.18
N GLU A 8 41.04 -34.13 -49.26
CA GLU A 8 40.49 -33.42 -48.10
C GLU A 8 39.71 -32.19 -48.56
N ARG A 9 38.42 -32.13 -48.22
CA ARG A 9 37.60 -30.92 -48.40
C ARG A 9 37.53 -30.19 -47.06
N ASP A 10 38.47 -29.27 -46.87
CA ASP A 10 38.42 -28.28 -45.80
C ASP A 10 37.23 -27.34 -46.00
N PHE A 11 36.18 -27.53 -45.21
CA PHE A 11 35.14 -26.53 -45.03
C PHE A 11 35.56 -25.58 -43.89
N PRO A 12 35.59 -24.26 -44.09
CA PRO A 12 36.13 -23.35 -43.08
C PRO A 12 35.20 -23.28 -41.86
N LEU A 13 35.67 -23.83 -40.74
CA LEU A 13 35.08 -23.74 -39.38
C LEU A 13 34.65 -22.31 -38.98
N ASN A 14 35.23 -21.29 -39.63
CA ASN A 14 34.99 -19.88 -39.36
C ASN A 14 33.54 -19.42 -39.58
N ILE A 15 32.81 -20.00 -40.54
CA ILE A 15 31.42 -19.58 -40.87
C ILE A 15 30.42 -20.08 -39.83
N PHE A 16 30.63 -21.29 -39.30
CA PHE A 16 29.77 -21.83 -38.24
C PHE A 16 29.98 -21.08 -36.92
N ILE A 17 31.23 -20.74 -36.60
CA ILE A 17 31.56 -19.99 -35.38
C ILE A 17 30.96 -18.58 -35.41
N THR A 18 31.01 -17.87 -36.54
CA THR A 18 30.41 -16.52 -36.64
C THR A 18 28.89 -16.53 -36.49
N ARG A 19 28.20 -17.56 -37.01
CA ARG A 19 26.75 -17.71 -36.82
C ARG A 19 26.38 -18.01 -35.37
N ILE A 20 27.14 -18.87 -34.69
CA ILE A 20 26.91 -19.18 -33.27
C ILE A 20 27.23 -17.97 -32.40
N LEU A 21 28.35 -17.25 -32.63
CA LEU A 21 28.69 -16.04 -31.90
C LEU A 21 27.67 -14.92 -32.15
N GLY A 22 27.16 -14.77 -33.38
CA GLY A 22 26.09 -13.81 -33.68
C GLY A 22 24.78 -14.13 -32.97
N LEU A 23 24.41 -15.41 -32.88
CA LEU A 23 23.26 -15.84 -32.09
C LEU A 23 23.52 -15.69 -30.59
N LEU A 24 24.71 -16.02 -30.10
CA LEU A 24 25.08 -15.85 -28.70
C LEU A 24 25.02 -14.37 -28.30
N GLN A 25 25.55 -13.47 -29.14
CA GLN A 25 25.46 -12.03 -28.96
C GLN A 25 23.99 -11.55 -28.99
N PHE A 26 23.15 -12.10 -29.87
CA PHE A 26 21.72 -11.79 -29.95
C PHE A 26 20.96 -12.28 -28.71
N TRP A 27 21.24 -13.49 -28.23
CA TRP A 27 20.69 -14.05 -27.01
C TRP A 27 21.18 -13.31 -25.76
N GLN A 28 22.43 -12.85 -25.76
CA GLN A 28 23.06 -12.09 -24.69
C GLN A 28 22.63 -10.61 -24.69
N ASN A 29 22.07 -10.11 -25.79
CA ASN A 29 21.45 -8.78 -25.91
C ASN A 29 19.91 -8.78 -25.81
N GLN A 30 19.30 -9.88 -25.39
CA GLN A 30 17.88 -9.86 -25.01
C GLN A 30 17.77 -9.25 -23.61
N GLU A 31 17.52 -7.94 -23.52
CA GLU A 31 17.06 -7.34 -22.27
C GLU A 31 15.74 -8.03 -21.88
N PRO A 32 15.60 -8.54 -20.63
CA PRO A 32 14.33 -9.05 -20.17
C PRO A 32 13.31 -7.91 -20.27
N LYS A 33 12.24 -8.11 -21.06
CA LYS A 33 11.09 -7.21 -21.06
C LYS A 33 10.48 -7.26 -19.68
N GLU A 34 10.92 -6.34 -18.82
CA GLU A 34 10.39 -6.17 -17.47
C GLU A 34 8.87 -6.08 -17.60
N LYS A 35 8.16 -7.08 -17.08
CA LYS A 35 6.70 -7.04 -17.03
C LYS A 35 6.36 -5.87 -16.13
N LYS A 36 5.99 -4.73 -16.72
CA LYS A 36 5.52 -3.56 -15.99
C LYS A 36 4.25 -3.96 -15.25
N LEU A 37 4.40 -4.38 -13.99
CA LEU A 37 3.29 -4.72 -13.11
C LEU A 37 2.36 -3.50 -13.07
N LEU A 38 1.06 -3.75 -13.24
CA LEU A 38 0.07 -2.69 -13.15
C LEU A 38 0.13 -2.08 -11.74
N GLU A 39 0.12 -0.76 -11.70
CA GLU A 39 0.09 -0.02 -10.44
C GLU A 39 -1.27 -0.23 -9.77
N PHE A 40 -1.29 -0.58 -8.49
CA PHE A 40 -2.51 -0.79 -7.71
C PHE A 40 -2.41 -0.10 -6.35
N ILE A 41 -3.56 0.35 -5.84
CA ILE A 41 -3.71 0.84 -4.47
C ILE A 41 -4.93 0.14 -3.88
N ALA A 42 -4.70 -0.77 -2.93
CA ALA A 42 -5.75 -1.47 -2.21
C ALA A 42 -5.87 -0.89 -0.79
N VAL A 43 -7.04 -0.34 -0.47
CA VAL A 43 -7.35 0.17 0.87
C VAL A 43 -8.55 -0.59 1.46
N ARG A 44 -8.51 -0.88 2.76
CA ARG A 44 -9.58 -1.58 3.48
C ARG A 44 -9.87 -0.88 4.81
N VAL A 45 -11.12 -0.55 5.07
CA VAL A 45 -11.62 -0.02 6.34
C VAL A 45 -12.39 -1.14 7.04
N GLN A 46 -11.88 -1.60 8.18
CA GLN A 46 -12.37 -2.80 8.86
C GLN A 46 -12.31 -2.67 10.38
N ASP A 47 -12.74 -3.73 11.08
CA ASP A 47 -12.54 -3.92 12.52
C ASP A 47 -12.90 -2.67 13.35
N PRO A 48 -14.18 -2.25 13.37
CA PRO A 48 -14.61 -1.14 14.22
C PRO A 48 -14.43 -1.51 15.70
N ARG A 49 -13.76 -0.63 16.48
CA ARG A 49 -13.56 -0.85 17.92
C ARG A 49 -14.02 0.35 18.74
N VAL A 50 -14.59 0.08 19.91
CA VAL A 50 -14.89 1.11 20.91
C VAL A 50 -13.62 1.38 21.70
N VAL A 51 -13.19 2.64 21.73
CA VAL A 51 -12.04 3.11 22.48
C VAL A 51 -12.53 3.85 23.72
N ASN A 52 -11.85 3.66 24.85
CA ASN A 52 -12.19 4.23 26.15
C ASN A 52 -13.66 3.95 26.56
N GLU A 53 -14.10 2.70 26.42
CA GLU A 53 -15.46 2.29 26.79
C GLU A 53 -15.79 2.68 28.24
N GLY A 54 -16.99 3.20 28.47
CA GLY A 54 -17.44 3.67 29.78
C GLY A 54 -16.89 5.03 30.23
N SER A 55 -16.00 5.65 29.46
CA SER A 55 -15.47 7.00 29.73
C SER A 55 -16.22 8.09 28.93
N TRP A 56 -16.20 9.33 29.44
CA TRP A 56 -16.75 10.52 28.77
C TRP A 56 -16.10 10.80 27.40
N ASN A 57 -14.90 10.28 27.18
CA ASN A 57 -14.14 10.40 25.94
C ASN A 57 -14.21 9.12 25.07
N SER A 58 -15.25 8.31 25.23
CA SER A 58 -15.46 7.12 24.40
C SER A 58 -15.73 7.47 22.94
N TYR A 59 -15.18 6.70 22.00
CA TYR A 59 -15.44 6.84 20.57
C TYR A 59 -15.23 5.51 19.84
N VAL A 60 -15.74 5.43 18.60
CA VAL A 60 -15.46 4.31 17.69
C VAL A 60 -14.39 4.70 16.69
N ASP A 61 -13.35 3.89 16.56
CA ASP A 61 -12.37 3.97 15.49
C ASP A 61 -12.46 2.78 14.53
N PHE A 62 -11.78 2.90 13.40
CA PHE A 62 -11.75 1.88 12.36
C PHE A 62 -10.30 1.60 11.97
N LYS A 63 -9.97 0.33 11.79
CA LYS A 63 -8.70 -0.10 11.20
C LYS A 63 -8.69 0.25 9.72
N ILE A 64 -7.63 0.88 9.26
CA ILE A 64 -7.36 1.13 7.85
C ILE A 64 -6.12 0.32 7.47
N PHE A 65 -6.28 -0.62 6.55
CA PHE A 65 -5.19 -1.34 5.93
C PHE A 65 -4.96 -0.82 4.52
N LEU A 66 -3.71 -0.56 4.16
CA LEU A 66 -3.29 -0.14 2.84
C LEU A 66 -2.20 -1.09 2.33
N HIS A 67 -2.34 -1.53 1.08
CA HIS A 67 -1.33 -2.29 0.34
C HIS A 67 -1.25 -1.75 -1.09
N THR A 68 -0.04 -1.43 -1.55
CA THR A 68 0.16 -0.79 -2.85
C THR A 68 1.57 -1.04 -3.37
N ASN A 69 1.71 -1.11 -4.70
CA ASN A 69 3.02 -0.98 -5.37
C ASN A 69 3.30 0.46 -5.86
N SER A 70 2.33 1.38 -5.71
CA SER A 70 2.39 2.75 -6.20
C SER A 70 3.58 3.52 -5.67
N LYS A 71 4.19 4.35 -6.52
CA LYS A 71 5.28 5.26 -6.14
C LYS A 71 4.79 6.50 -5.40
N ALA A 72 3.48 6.75 -5.38
CA ALA A 72 2.91 7.86 -4.62
C ALA A 72 3.03 7.65 -3.10
N PHE A 73 3.14 6.40 -2.64
CA PHE A 73 3.20 6.04 -1.22
C PHE A 73 4.61 5.66 -0.78
N THR A 74 4.99 6.12 0.41
CA THR A 74 6.30 5.86 1.01
C THR A 74 6.43 4.41 1.49
N ALA A 75 5.47 3.94 2.31
CA ALA A 75 5.39 2.54 2.70
C ALA A 75 4.46 1.75 1.74
N LYS A 76 4.85 0.53 1.38
CA LYS A 76 4.04 -0.34 0.50
C LYS A 76 2.87 -0.99 1.23
N THR A 77 2.99 -1.12 2.54
CA THR A 77 1.92 -1.56 3.43
C THR A 77 1.83 -0.64 4.63
N SER A 78 0.62 -0.34 5.08
CA SER A 78 0.40 0.30 6.38
C SER A 78 -0.89 -0.17 7.03
N CYS A 79 -0.91 -0.12 8.36
CA CYS A 79 -2.08 -0.40 9.17
C CYS A 79 -2.18 0.69 10.24
N VAL A 80 -3.29 1.42 10.28
CA VAL A 80 -3.53 2.53 11.21
C VAL A 80 -4.96 2.48 11.74
N ARG A 81 -5.25 3.16 12.84
CA ARG A 81 -6.63 3.31 13.36
C ARG A 81 -7.05 4.76 13.35
N ARG A 82 -8.22 5.04 12.78
CA ARG A 82 -8.76 6.41 12.65
C ARG A 82 -10.23 6.46 13.01
N ARG A 83 -10.64 7.49 13.75
CA ARG A 83 -12.05 7.74 14.07
C ARG A 83 -12.71 8.65 13.05
N TYR A 84 -14.04 8.60 12.97
CA TYR A 84 -14.82 9.35 11.98
C TYR A 84 -14.54 10.87 11.97
N SER A 85 -14.32 11.50 13.12
CA SER A 85 -14.03 12.94 13.17
C SER A 85 -12.69 13.32 12.52
N GLU A 86 -11.71 12.41 12.50
CA GLU A 86 -10.45 12.61 11.77
C GLU A 86 -10.67 12.52 10.26
N PHE A 87 -11.54 11.62 9.78
CA PHE A 87 -11.95 11.61 8.37
C PHE A 87 -12.64 12.92 7.96
N VAL A 88 -13.48 13.49 8.82
CA VAL A 88 -14.10 14.80 8.57
C VAL A 88 -13.05 15.91 8.48
N TRP A 89 -11.99 15.85 9.30
CA TRP A 89 -10.85 16.74 9.16
C TRP A 89 -10.12 16.51 7.82
N LEU A 90 -9.82 15.27 7.46
CA LEU A 90 -9.13 14.93 6.22
C LEU A 90 -9.89 15.44 5.00
N LYS A 91 -11.21 15.17 4.89
CA LYS A 91 -12.05 15.67 3.79
C LYS A 91 -11.95 17.19 3.65
N ARG A 92 -12.00 17.93 4.76
CA ARG A 92 -11.89 19.40 4.74
C ARG A 92 -10.54 19.87 4.21
N LYS A 93 -9.44 19.21 4.60
CA LYS A 93 -8.10 19.55 4.14
C LYS A 93 -7.91 19.23 2.66
N LEU A 94 -8.29 18.02 2.24
CA LEU A 94 -8.29 17.63 0.84
C LEU A 94 -9.12 18.59 -0.02
N GLN A 95 -10.33 18.97 0.42
CA GLN A 95 -11.17 19.86 -0.37
C GLN A 95 -10.57 21.27 -0.49
N LYS A 96 -9.90 21.76 0.57
CA LYS A 96 -9.20 23.04 0.53
C LYS A 96 -8.03 23.01 -0.47
N ASN A 97 -7.31 21.90 -0.53
CA ASN A 97 -6.10 21.76 -1.34
C ASN A 97 -6.39 21.32 -2.79
N ALA A 98 -7.54 20.68 -3.04
CA ALA A 98 -7.97 20.21 -4.36
C ALA A 98 -8.57 21.30 -5.27
N GLY A 99 -8.71 22.53 -4.77
CA GLY A 99 -9.27 23.65 -5.54
C GLY A 99 -10.72 23.39 -5.96
N LEU A 100 -10.97 23.34 -7.27
CA LEU A 100 -12.31 23.12 -7.85
C LEU A 100 -12.69 21.64 -7.98
N VAL A 101 -11.76 20.71 -7.75
CA VAL A 101 -12.05 19.27 -7.87
C VAL A 101 -12.86 18.84 -6.63
N PRO A 102 -14.07 18.27 -6.81
CA PRO A 102 -14.89 17.86 -5.68
C PRO A 102 -14.32 16.60 -5.02
N VAL A 103 -14.06 16.68 -3.72
CA VAL A 103 -13.63 15.55 -2.90
C VAL A 103 -14.84 14.70 -2.53
N PRO A 104 -14.75 13.35 -2.61
CA PRO A 104 -15.85 12.45 -2.27
C PRO A 104 -16.49 12.74 -0.91
N ASP A 105 -17.80 12.53 -0.84
CA ASP A 105 -18.54 12.71 0.41
C ASP A 105 -18.28 11.60 1.41
N LEU A 106 -18.30 11.99 2.69
CA LEU A 106 -18.28 11.06 3.81
C LEU A 106 -19.71 10.56 4.10
N PRO A 107 -19.87 9.38 4.72
CA PRO A 107 -21.17 8.97 5.22
C PRO A 107 -21.72 10.02 6.20
N GLY A 108 -23.04 10.20 6.17
CA GLY A 108 -23.72 11.23 6.94
C GLY A 108 -23.40 11.17 8.45
N LYS A 109 -23.32 12.34 9.07
CA LYS A 109 -23.24 12.49 10.52
C LYS A 109 -24.59 12.09 11.12
N SER A 110 -24.81 10.82 11.46
CA SER A 110 -26.00 10.49 12.24
C SER A 110 -25.86 11.07 13.64
N VAL A 111 -26.93 11.74 14.06
CA VAL A 111 -27.11 12.33 15.39
C VAL A 111 -27.74 11.34 16.38
N PHE A 112 -28.18 10.15 15.92
CA PHE A 112 -28.90 9.16 16.74
C PHE A 112 -28.39 7.74 16.50
N ALA A 113 -27.16 7.43 16.92
CA ALA A 113 -26.68 6.04 16.85
C ALA A 113 -25.44 5.81 17.73
N PHE A 114 -25.58 6.03 19.03
CA PHE A 114 -24.69 5.35 19.97
C PHE A 114 -25.28 3.93 20.12
N ASN A 115 -24.52 2.92 19.71
CA ASN A 115 -24.81 1.49 19.89
C ASN A 115 -25.69 0.74 18.86
N ASN A 116 -25.83 1.25 17.63
CA ASN A 116 -26.41 0.45 16.54
C ASN A 116 -25.30 -0.13 15.64
N THR A 117 -25.16 -1.46 15.64
CA THR A 117 -24.21 -2.20 14.79
C THR A 117 -24.41 -1.87 13.30
N ASP A 118 -25.65 -1.70 12.84
CA ASP A 118 -25.96 -1.31 11.46
C ASP A 118 -25.42 0.08 11.13
N PHE A 119 -25.43 0.99 12.11
CA PHE A 119 -24.89 2.33 11.91
C PHE A 119 -23.37 2.31 11.78
N ILE A 120 -22.69 1.55 12.65
CA ILE A 120 -21.24 1.38 12.61
C ILE A 120 -20.82 0.77 11.28
N GLU A 121 -21.54 -0.27 10.81
CA GLU A 121 -21.25 -0.93 9.55
C GLU A 121 -21.55 -0.03 8.34
N LYS A 122 -22.67 0.70 8.33
CA LYS A 122 -22.98 1.69 7.29
C LYS A 122 -21.91 2.79 7.22
N ARG A 123 -21.44 3.25 8.38
CA ARG A 123 -20.34 4.21 8.47
C ARG A 123 -19.05 3.61 7.93
N ARG A 124 -18.68 2.39 8.32
CA ARG A 124 -17.49 1.68 7.81
C ARG A 124 -17.51 1.57 6.28
N LYS A 125 -18.63 1.12 5.69
CA LYS A 125 -18.82 1.07 4.23
C LYS A 125 -18.69 2.44 3.56
N GLY A 126 -19.24 3.49 4.17
CA GLY A 126 -19.08 4.85 3.66
C GLY A 126 -17.64 5.37 3.72
N LEU A 127 -16.90 5.04 4.78
CA LEU A 127 -15.49 5.38 4.92
C LEU A 127 -14.63 4.61 3.90
N GLN A 128 -14.93 3.32 3.67
CA GLN A 128 -14.34 2.51 2.61
C GLN A 128 -14.51 3.18 1.24
N ASN A 129 -15.76 3.48 0.86
CA ASN A 129 -16.06 4.12 -0.42
C ASN A 129 -15.41 5.49 -0.59
N PHE A 130 -15.27 6.25 0.51
CA PHE A 130 -14.56 7.52 0.52
C PHE A 130 -13.08 7.32 0.18
N LEU A 131 -12.39 6.41 0.87
CA LEU A 131 -10.96 6.14 0.63
C LEU A 131 -10.72 5.55 -0.75
N ASP A 132 -11.54 4.59 -1.19
CA ASP A 132 -11.42 3.98 -2.53
C ASP A 132 -11.44 5.05 -3.63
N LYS A 133 -12.26 6.09 -3.49
CA LYS A 133 -12.28 7.20 -4.45
C LYS A 133 -11.09 8.14 -4.29
N VAL A 134 -10.77 8.53 -3.05
CA VAL A 134 -9.70 9.49 -2.75
C VAL A 134 -8.32 9.00 -3.23
N VAL A 135 -8.01 7.71 -3.02
CA VAL A 135 -6.69 7.17 -3.41
C VAL A 135 -6.50 7.04 -4.92
N HIS A 136 -7.56 7.19 -5.72
CA HIS A 136 -7.48 7.23 -7.18
C HIS A 136 -7.51 8.65 -7.76
N MET A 137 -7.56 9.68 -6.90
CA MET A 137 -7.50 11.08 -7.32
C MET A 137 -6.07 11.61 -7.20
N THR A 138 -5.41 11.88 -8.32
CA THR A 138 -4.02 12.37 -8.35
C THR A 138 -3.82 13.63 -7.50
N VAL A 139 -4.79 14.55 -7.50
CA VAL A 139 -4.74 15.78 -6.68
C VAL A 139 -4.75 15.49 -5.17
N CYS A 140 -5.42 14.41 -4.74
CA CYS A 140 -5.40 13.99 -3.35
C CYS A 140 -4.12 13.21 -3.02
N LEU A 141 -3.62 12.40 -3.95
CA LEU A 141 -2.35 11.67 -3.79
C LEU A 141 -1.14 12.59 -3.66
N SER A 142 -1.18 13.82 -4.17
CA SER A 142 -0.12 14.81 -3.93
C SER A 142 -0.15 15.46 -2.53
N ASP A 143 -1.20 15.21 -1.74
CA ASP A 143 -1.37 15.83 -0.42
C ASP A 143 -0.67 15.00 0.68
N SER A 144 0.37 15.55 1.31
CA SER A 144 1.10 14.88 2.39
C SER A 144 0.23 14.58 3.62
N GLN A 145 -0.86 15.32 3.84
CA GLN A 145 -1.79 15.06 4.93
C GLN A 145 -2.54 13.73 4.73
N LEU A 146 -2.82 13.33 3.48
CA LEU A 146 -3.39 12.02 3.16
C LEU A 146 -2.40 10.89 3.51
N HIS A 147 -1.14 11.06 3.13
CA HIS A 147 -0.08 10.09 3.40
C HIS A 147 0.15 9.90 4.90
N LEU A 148 0.29 10.99 5.66
CA LEU A 148 0.41 10.91 7.11
C LEU A 148 -0.83 10.29 7.77
N PHE A 149 -2.03 10.57 7.25
CA PHE A 149 -3.27 9.99 7.75
C PHE A 149 -3.32 8.46 7.56
N LEU A 150 -2.91 7.96 6.39
CA LEU A 150 -2.99 6.53 6.02
C LEU A 150 -1.78 5.71 6.49
N GLN A 151 -0.62 6.33 6.68
CA GLN A 151 0.65 5.63 6.89
C GLN A 151 1.31 5.92 8.23
N THR A 152 0.67 6.70 9.11
CA THR A 152 1.14 6.94 10.48
C THR A 152 -0.03 6.96 11.47
N GLN A 153 0.27 6.78 12.76
CA GLN A 153 -0.68 7.00 13.86
C GLN A 153 -0.57 8.42 14.46
N LEU A 154 -0.01 9.40 13.73
CA LEU A 154 0.10 10.78 14.24
C LEU A 154 -1.29 11.38 14.51
N PRO A 155 -1.50 12.04 15.67
CA PRO A 155 -2.69 12.83 15.91
C PRO A 155 -2.84 13.95 14.88
N VAL A 156 -4.08 14.35 14.57
CA VAL A 156 -4.38 15.38 13.58
C VAL A 156 -3.55 16.67 13.76
N GLY A 157 -3.37 17.15 14.99
CA GLY A 157 -2.54 18.34 15.25
C GLY A 157 -1.08 18.15 14.83
N HIS A 158 -0.48 16.99 15.14
CA HIS A 158 0.89 16.68 14.74
C HIS A 158 1.03 16.48 13.22
N ILE A 159 -0.03 16.06 12.53
CA ILE A 159 -0.03 16.03 11.06
C ILE A 159 0.08 17.47 10.52
N GLU A 160 -0.69 18.41 11.08
CA GLU A 160 -0.64 19.82 10.68
C GLU A 160 0.72 20.44 10.97
N ASP A 161 1.29 20.20 12.16
CA ASP A 161 2.62 20.69 12.52
C ASP A 161 3.68 20.12 11.57
N CYS A 162 3.58 18.84 11.21
CA CYS A 162 4.53 18.20 10.31
C CYS A 162 4.52 18.79 8.91
N VAL A 163 3.35 19.00 8.32
CA VAL A 163 3.25 19.58 6.97
C VAL A 163 3.61 21.08 6.94
N GLN A 164 3.55 21.76 8.09
CA GLN A 164 4.01 23.15 8.24
C GLN A 164 5.50 23.28 8.55
N GLY A 165 6.20 22.15 8.79
CA GLY A 165 7.62 22.17 9.16
C GLY A 165 7.89 22.55 10.61
N HIS A 166 6.89 22.43 11.50
CA HIS A 166 7.03 22.68 12.93
C HIS A 166 7.47 21.44 13.73
N THR A 167 7.58 20.27 13.09
CA THR A 167 8.12 19.05 13.72
C THR A 167 9.61 18.88 13.45
N PRO A 168 10.35 18.17 14.33
CA PRO A 168 11.77 17.89 14.11
C PRO A 168 12.04 16.78 13.08
N PHE A 169 10.98 16.20 12.49
CA PHE A 169 11.04 15.12 11.49
C PHE A 169 10.24 15.50 10.25
N SER A 170 10.61 14.95 9.09
CA SER A 170 9.86 15.12 7.85
C SER A 170 8.67 14.17 7.75
N VAL A 171 7.83 14.39 6.74
CA VAL A 171 6.72 13.47 6.38
C VAL A 171 7.24 12.05 6.14
N THR A 172 8.32 11.92 5.37
CA THR A 172 8.93 10.63 5.03
C THR A 172 9.48 9.93 6.27
N ASP A 173 10.18 10.66 7.13
CA ASP A 173 10.75 10.11 8.37
C ASP A 173 9.65 9.60 9.30
N ALA A 174 8.54 10.35 9.42
CA ALA A 174 7.40 9.93 10.23
C ALA A 174 6.79 8.62 9.71
N ILE A 175 6.64 8.47 8.39
CA ILE A 175 6.09 7.27 7.75
C ILE A 175 7.04 6.08 7.92
N LEU A 176 8.34 6.26 7.63
CA LEU A 176 9.32 5.19 7.73
C LEU A 176 9.49 4.72 9.17
N THR A 177 9.52 5.66 10.13
CA THR A 177 9.61 5.36 11.57
C THR A 177 8.38 4.59 12.05
N TYR A 178 7.19 4.96 11.58
CA TYR A 178 5.97 4.22 11.92
C TYR A 178 6.00 2.81 11.31
N ALA A 179 6.35 2.69 10.03
CA ALA A 179 6.44 1.42 9.33
C ALA A 179 7.43 0.44 9.97
N SER A 180 8.60 0.93 10.44
CA SER A 180 9.62 0.09 11.10
C SER A 180 9.27 -0.29 12.54
N SER A 181 8.31 0.37 13.17
CA SER A 181 8.00 0.17 14.59
C SER A 181 7.12 -1.06 14.89
N ASN A 182 6.61 -1.76 13.87
CA ASN A 182 5.59 -2.82 13.97
C ASN A 182 4.30 -2.44 14.74
N ARG A 183 4.14 -1.18 15.16
CA ARG A 183 3.00 -0.71 15.98
C ARG A 183 1.66 -0.85 15.28
N GLY A 184 1.62 -0.76 13.95
CA GLY A 184 0.40 -0.95 13.18
C GLY A 184 -0.14 -2.38 13.21
N TRP A 185 0.73 -3.36 13.46
CA TRP A 185 0.39 -4.79 13.50
C TRP A 185 0.25 -5.32 14.93
N ALA A 186 1.01 -4.76 15.88
CA ALA A 186 0.98 -5.16 17.29
C ALA A 186 -0.38 -4.94 17.99
N GLN A 187 -1.25 -4.08 17.45
CA GLN A 187 -2.62 -3.86 17.98
C GLN A 187 -3.58 -5.06 17.76
N GLU A 188 -3.08 -6.16 17.17
CA GLU A 188 -3.81 -7.42 17.01
C GLU A 188 -3.68 -8.36 18.22
N GLU A 189 -2.64 -8.25 19.05
CA GLU A 189 -2.29 -9.27 20.08
C GLU A 189 -2.98 -9.10 21.45
N GLU A 190 -3.84 -8.11 21.68
CA GLU A 190 -4.51 -7.95 23.00
C GLU A 190 -5.78 -8.80 23.19
N ASP A 191 -6.26 -9.50 22.15
CA ASP A 191 -7.44 -10.38 22.23
C ASP A 191 -7.14 -11.77 21.64
N GLY A 192 -6.43 -12.64 22.37
CA GLY A 192 -6.42 -14.10 22.11
C GLY A 192 -5.08 -14.80 22.28
N GLU A 193 -5.03 -15.74 23.21
CA GLU A 193 -4.01 -16.78 23.36
C GLU A 193 -4.15 -17.80 22.20
N ILE A 194 -3.08 -18.13 21.46
CA ILE A 194 -2.75 -19.46 20.86
C ILE A 194 -1.48 -19.45 19.96
N ASP A 195 -0.66 -20.47 20.20
CA ASP A 195 0.44 -21.13 19.46
C ASP A 195 1.54 -20.37 18.68
N THR A 196 2.76 -20.58 19.19
CA THR A 196 4.05 -20.08 18.72
C THR A 196 4.55 -20.70 17.41
N GLU A 197 3.81 -21.62 16.79
CA GLU A 197 4.18 -22.23 15.50
C GLU A 197 3.73 -21.40 14.29
N SER A 198 2.73 -20.51 14.47
CA SER A 198 2.32 -19.52 13.46
C SER A 198 3.29 -18.33 13.33
N LYS A 199 4.20 -18.17 14.31
CA LYS A 199 5.12 -17.01 14.40
C LYS A 199 6.27 -17.04 13.39
N ILE A 200 6.57 -18.21 12.81
CA ILE A 200 7.63 -18.36 11.79
C ILE A 200 7.03 -18.32 10.37
N GLN A 201 5.80 -18.81 10.18
CA GLN A 201 5.13 -18.78 8.88
C GLN A 201 4.76 -17.36 8.43
N CYS A 202 4.44 -16.44 9.36
CA CYS A 202 4.05 -15.06 9.03
C CYS A 202 5.21 -14.11 8.71
N ASN A 203 6.45 -14.48 9.05
CA ASN A 203 7.64 -13.70 8.66
C ASN A 203 8.03 -13.91 7.19
N VAL A 204 7.38 -14.86 6.50
CA VAL A 204 7.49 -15.07 5.07
C VAL A 204 6.09 -15.15 4.50
N ILE A 205 5.39 -14.01 4.43
CA ILE A 205 4.31 -13.89 3.44
C ILE A 205 5.02 -13.77 2.08
N HIS A 206 5.35 -14.92 1.49
CA HIS A 206 5.27 -15.03 0.05
C HIS A 206 3.86 -14.59 -0.31
N VAL A 207 3.75 -13.42 -0.92
CA VAL A 207 2.49 -12.96 -1.51
C VAL A 207 2.23 -13.93 -2.65
N ASP A 208 1.45 -14.97 -2.40
CA ASP A 208 0.93 -15.82 -3.46
C ASP A 208 0.08 -14.93 -4.37
N GLU A 209 0.56 -14.74 -5.60
CA GLU A 209 -0.05 -13.90 -6.64
C GLU A 209 -1.43 -14.40 -7.11
N ASP A 210 -1.95 -15.50 -6.56
CA ASP A 210 -3.16 -16.17 -7.05
C ASP A 210 -4.47 -15.81 -6.33
N SER A 211 -4.45 -14.92 -5.31
CA SER A 211 -5.68 -14.56 -4.57
C SER A 211 -6.44 -13.35 -5.11
N PHE A 212 -6.01 -12.76 -6.24
CA PHE A 212 -6.71 -11.65 -6.90
C PHE A 212 -7.31 -12.08 -8.26
N HIS A 213 -8.17 -13.09 -8.23
CA HIS A 213 -9.15 -13.33 -9.28
C HIS A 213 -10.50 -13.75 -8.69
N CYS A 214 -11.43 -12.79 -8.65
CA CYS A 214 -12.88 -12.97 -8.77
C CYS A 214 -13.47 -11.66 -9.28
#